data_AF-A0A7S4RQ41-F1
#
_entry.id   AF-A0A7S4RQ41-F1
#
_cell.length_a   1.000
_cell.length_b   1.000
_cell.length_c   1.000
_cell.angle_alpha   90.00
_cell.angle_beta   90.00
_cell.angle_gamma   90.00
#
_symmetry.space_group_name_H-M   'P 1'
#
loop_
_entity.id
_entity.type
_entity.pdbx_description
1 polymer ?
#
loop_
_entity_poly.entity_id
_entity_poly.type
_entity_poly.pdbx_seq_one_letter_code
_entity_poly.pdbx_strand_id
1 'polypeptide(L)'
;MERNLFTSFNEADFTTTPTLHSHYTKTPGSNMSVFCRRSFCVIATLQIASYFSCAFSKEIPDNGEMGLDDKKCGLYLAESSIPGAGLGLYVGVDVEEGDLISYPDICINLLDMEHKTVASEYSWSSSQIGSEFEAMSVDPLCSGLGMLTNCHGGLINAENAETKYDGGGLHRSTHAGAGAITYYHDYKTRASKDIPAGSELFISYGEDWFLSRTNDLGDVPLEEDFIFADHVADALKSYKDSYGHKTTSDANDQVMELVRNILDLEATSRVLQILPDTFDDVEKVIENGSARYSLPESIRSLEWLETNGHCVDNMKVGPSTIPAAGRGAFATRHISEGSVISVSPLLLFHRKHFVMEYGDGSQNQQLATNYCLGHPQSTWLARDQ
;
A
#
# COMPACT_ATOMS: atom_id res chain seq x y z
N MET A 1 10.04 22.25 -26.77
CA MET A 1 10.63 23.33 -25.95
C MET A 1 10.02 23.18 -24.57
N GLU A 2 10.65 22.37 -23.71
CA GLU A 2 10.20 22.21 -22.34
C GLU A 2 10.38 23.51 -21.53
N ARG A 3 9.55 23.66 -20.49
CA ARG A 3 9.81 24.57 -19.38
C ARG A 3 9.77 23.77 -18.08
N ASN A 4 10.95 23.49 -17.55
CA ASN A 4 11.10 22.90 -16.22
C ASN A 4 10.53 23.87 -15.17
N LEU A 5 9.64 23.38 -14.32
CA LEU A 5 9.16 24.09 -13.12
C LEU A 5 9.62 23.34 -11.87
N PHE A 6 10.91 23.49 -11.55
CA PHE A 6 11.41 23.27 -10.19
C PHE A 6 11.36 24.61 -9.45
N THR A 7 10.33 24.82 -8.64
CA THR A 7 10.27 25.93 -7.69
C THR A 7 10.71 25.47 -6.31
N SER A 8 11.75 26.12 -5.77
CA SER A 8 12.26 25.87 -4.43
C SER A 8 11.25 26.27 -3.35
N PHE A 9 10.96 25.35 -2.42
CA PHE A 9 10.36 25.72 -1.14
C PHE A 9 11.40 26.52 -0.34
N ASN A 10 11.00 27.70 0.14
CA ASN A 10 11.71 28.42 1.19
C ASN A 10 11.08 28.05 2.53
N GLU A 11 11.89 27.82 3.55
CA GLU A 11 11.42 27.71 4.93
C GLU A 11 10.81 29.04 5.39
N ALA A 12 9.72 28.97 6.14
CA ALA A 12 9.05 30.13 6.72
C ALA A 12 8.99 29.97 8.25
N ASP A 13 9.57 30.92 8.98
CA ASP A 13 9.64 30.92 10.45
C ASP A 13 8.25 30.90 11.11
N PHE A 14 7.89 29.78 11.74
CA PHE A 14 6.77 29.69 12.68
C PHE A 14 7.25 29.89 14.13
N THR A 15 7.40 31.15 14.53
CA THR A 15 7.68 31.51 15.94
C THR A 15 6.41 31.84 16.73
N THR A 16 6.42 31.49 18.01
CA THR A 16 5.49 31.90 19.09
C THR A 16 4.14 31.17 19.23
N THR A 17 4.13 30.19 20.14
CA THR A 17 3.01 29.94 21.07
C THR A 17 3.54 30.04 22.52
N PRO A 18 2.73 30.44 23.51
CA PRO A 18 3.25 30.82 24.83
C PRO A 18 3.46 29.63 25.78
N THR A 19 4.63 29.57 26.42
CA THR A 19 4.94 28.59 27.47
C THR A 19 4.28 28.92 28.81
N LEU A 20 3.58 27.94 29.40
CA LEU A 20 3.14 27.96 30.79
C LEU A 20 4.30 27.57 31.72
N HIS A 21 4.65 28.45 32.67
CA HIS A 21 5.77 28.21 33.58
C HIS A 21 5.48 27.09 34.61
N SER A 22 6.42 26.17 34.75
CA SER A 22 6.76 25.59 36.05
C SER A 22 8.27 25.79 36.31
N HIS A 23 8.63 26.10 37.55
CA HIS A 23 10.02 26.41 37.92
C HIS A 23 10.70 25.21 38.56
N TYR A 24 11.80 24.75 37.97
CA TYR A 24 12.91 24.15 38.71
C TYR A 24 14.23 24.65 38.14
N THR A 25 15.17 25.02 39.02
CA THR A 25 16.47 25.62 38.64
C THR A 25 17.62 24.87 39.28
N LYS A 26 18.56 24.39 38.45
CA LYS A 26 19.98 24.22 38.81
C LYS A 26 20.84 24.03 37.55
N THR A 27 21.98 24.70 37.55
CA THR A 27 23.03 24.73 36.52
C THR A 27 24.39 24.57 37.20
N PRO A 28 25.52 24.43 36.47
CA PRO A 28 25.75 23.76 35.18
C PRO A 28 26.90 22.70 35.28
N GLY A 29 27.24 21.98 34.19
CA GLY A 29 28.41 21.09 34.21
C GLY A 29 28.91 20.53 32.87
N SER A 30 30.03 21.07 32.39
CA SER A 30 31.04 20.48 31.47
C SER A 30 30.66 19.95 30.07
N ASN A 31 31.46 20.34 29.07
CA ASN A 31 31.50 19.75 27.73
C ASN A 31 32.11 18.33 27.73
N MET A 32 31.68 17.46 26.81
CA MET A 32 32.63 16.62 26.07
C MET A 32 32.11 16.23 24.68
N SER A 33 32.90 16.44 23.64
CA SER A 33 32.58 16.08 22.25
C SER A 33 33.10 14.69 21.90
N VAL A 34 32.25 13.80 21.37
CA VAL A 34 32.67 12.56 20.72
C VAL A 34 31.95 12.39 19.39
N PHE A 35 32.73 12.34 18.31
CA PHE A 35 32.26 12.03 16.95
C PHE A 35 31.86 10.54 16.88
N CYS A 36 30.59 10.22 16.57
CA CYS A 36 30.16 8.85 16.30
C CYS A 36 29.46 8.76 14.92
N ARG A 37 29.58 7.60 14.27
CA ARG A 37 29.43 7.49 12.81
C ARG A 37 27.97 7.30 12.38
N ARG A 38 27.40 8.31 11.71
CA ARG A 38 26.12 8.17 10.99
C ARG A 38 26.20 6.97 10.03
N SER A 39 25.25 6.06 10.18
CA SER A 39 25.06 4.84 9.38
C SER A 39 23.55 4.63 9.32
N PHE A 40 22.95 4.74 8.14
CA PHE A 40 21.49 4.58 7.98
C PHE A 40 21.18 3.17 7.45
N CYS A 41 19.89 2.89 7.31
CA CYS A 41 19.32 1.58 7.04
C CYS A 41 18.30 1.63 5.90
N VAL A 42 18.19 0.51 5.18
CA VAL A 42 17.32 0.32 4.01
C VAL A 42 16.55 -0.99 4.21
N ILE A 43 15.23 -0.96 4.43
CA ILE A 43 14.44 -2.18 4.68
C ILE A 43 14.01 -2.79 3.34
N ALA A 44 14.08 -4.13 3.23
CA ALA A 44 13.50 -4.92 2.14
C ALA A 44 12.31 -5.75 2.66
N THR A 45 11.35 -6.09 1.80
CA THR A 45 9.93 -6.07 2.19
C THR A 45 9.13 -7.36 1.89
N LEU A 46 8.59 -8.03 2.93
CA LEU A 46 7.43 -8.98 2.87
C LEU A 46 6.35 -8.62 3.98
N GLN A 47 5.03 -8.92 3.84
CA GLN A 47 3.87 -8.02 4.26
C GLN A 47 2.52 -8.49 4.99
N ILE A 48 1.93 -7.77 6.00
CA ILE A 48 0.44 -7.70 6.35
C ILE A 48 -0.16 -8.34 7.65
N ALA A 49 -1.52 -8.35 7.67
CA ALA A 49 -2.56 -8.41 8.72
C ALA A 49 -3.34 -9.77 8.73
N SER A 50 -4.66 -9.99 8.95
CA SER A 50 -5.88 -9.17 9.19
C SER A 50 -6.85 -9.66 10.30
N TYR A 51 -8.00 -8.95 10.45
CA TYR A 51 -9.22 -9.15 11.26
C TYR A 51 -10.46 -8.73 10.40
N PHE A 52 -11.75 -9.01 10.68
CA PHE A 52 -12.47 -10.08 11.43
C PHE A 52 -14.01 -9.83 11.30
N SER A 53 -14.81 -10.68 10.62
CA SER A 53 -16.29 -10.73 10.82
C SER A 53 -16.93 -12.06 10.37
N CYS A 54 -18.11 -12.40 10.91
CA CYS A 54 -18.69 -13.76 10.85
C CYS A 54 -19.73 -13.97 9.73
N ALA A 55 -19.35 -14.69 8.68
CA ALA A 55 -20.26 -15.47 7.83
C ALA A 55 -19.57 -16.76 7.38
N PHE A 56 -20.34 -17.85 7.21
CA PHE A 56 -19.94 -19.18 6.70
C PHE A 56 -18.43 -19.43 6.51
N SER A 57 -17.74 -19.81 7.59
CA SER A 57 -16.40 -20.40 7.48
C SER A 57 -16.49 -21.76 6.79
N LYS A 58 -16.35 -21.73 5.46
CA LYS A 58 -15.96 -22.87 4.63
C LYS A 58 -14.52 -23.19 5.07
N GLU A 59 -14.27 -24.38 5.61
CA GLU A 59 -12.93 -24.75 6.11
C GLU A 59 -11.90 -24.55 5.00
N ILE A 60 -11.06 -23.52 5.13
CA ILE A 60 -9.98 -23.25 4.18
C ILE A 60 -9.02 -24.44 4.27
N PRO A 61 -8.74 -25.16 3.16
CA PRO A 61 -7.83 -26.28 3.21
C PRO A 61 -6.42 -25.77 3.54
N ASP A 62 -5.94 -26.07 4.74
CA ASP A 62 -4.61 -25.69 5.29
C ASP A 62 -3.42 -26.31 4.48
N ASN A 63 -3.73 -27.02 3.39
CA ASN A 63 -2.79 -27.58 2.41
C ASN A 63 -3.05 -27.01 1.00
N GLY A 64 -3.63 -25.81 0.88
CA GLY A 64 -3.86 -25.11 -0.38
C GLY A 64 -2.56 -24.65 -1.03
N GLU A 65 -1.85 -25.57 -1.70
CA GLU A 65 -0.80 -25.20 -2.64
C GLU A 65 -1.43 -24.41 -3.80
N MET A 66 -1.11 -23.11 -3.91
CA MET A 66 -1.47 -22.32 -5.10
C MET A 66 -0.96 -23.06 -6.34
N GLY A 67 -1.86 -23.42 -7.24
CA GLY A 67 -1.61 -24.26 -8.42
C GLY A 67 -0.85 -23.54 -9.55
N LEU A 68 0.19 -22.78 -9.21
CA LEU A 68 1.02 -22.05 -10.17
C LEU A 68 1.77 -23.04 -11.07
N ASP A 69 1.65 -22.86 -12.38
CA ASP A 69 2.57 -23.44 -13.36
C ASP A 69 3.98 -22.90 -13.05
N ASP A 70 4.97 -23.79 -12.85
CA ASP A 70 6.38 -23.46 -12.61
C ASP A 70 6.92 -22.36 -13.55
N LYS A 71 6.35 -22.25 -14.76
CA LYS A 71 6.75 -21.32 -15.82
C LYS A 71 6.07 -19.95 -15.77
N LYS A 72 4.92 -19.83 -15.11
CA LYS A 72 4.13 -18.59 -15.08
C LYS A 72 4.32 -17.86 -13.76
N CYS A 73 4.58 -16.55 -13.83
CA CYS A 73 4.47 -15.71 -12.65
C CYS A 73 3.00 -15.48 -12.30
N GLY A 74 2.64 -15.63 -11.02
CA GLY A 74 1.33 -15.28 -10.49
C GLY A 74 1.20 -13.79 -10.15
N LEU A 75 2.31 -13.08 -9.89
CA LEU A 75 2.32 -11.65 -9.54
C LEU A 75 3.47 -10.87 -10.19
N TYR A 76 3.12 -9.84 -10.95
CA TYR A 76 4.05 -8.92 -11.62
C TYR A 76 4.03 -7.54 -10.98
N LEU A 77 5.20 -6.99 -10.63
CA LEU A 77 5.35 -5.57 -10.31
C LEU A 77 5.72 -4.80 -11.58
N ALA A 78 4.92 -3.81 -11.98
CA ALA A 78 5.13 -3.01 -13.19
C ALA A 78 4.76 -1.53 -12.95
N GLU A 79 4.80 -0.68 -13.98
CA GLU A 79 4.23 0.67 -13.90
C GLU A 79 2.70 0.59 -13.70
N SER A 80 2.17 1.32 -12.72
CA SER A 80 0.74 1.33 -12.40
C SER A 80 -0.09 1.90 -13.56
N SER A 81 -1.36 1.51 -13.62
CA SER A 81 -2.35 2.15 -14.49
C SER A 81 -2.75 3.55 -14.00
N ILE A 82 -2.61 3.84 -12.69
CA ILE A 82 -2.86 5.17 -12.11
C ILE A 82 -1.75 6.14 -12.52
N PRO A 83 -2.04 7.22 -13.28
CA PRO A 83 -1.02 8.14 -13.75
C PRO A 83 -0.25 8.79 -12.59
N GLY A 84 1.06 8.55 -12.53
CA GLY A 84 1.94 9.13 -11.52
C GLY A 84 2.01 8.40 -10.17
N ALA A 85 1.24 7.32 -9.95
CA ALA A 85 1.36 6.49 -8.74
C ALA A 85 2.69 5.71 -8.67
N GLY A 86 3.39 5.58 -9.81
CA GLY A 86 4.66 4.88 -9.92
C GLY A 86 4.47 3.41 -10.27
N LEU A 87 4.66 2.51 -9.30
CA LEU A 87 4.52 1.07 -9.53
C LEU A 87 3.16 0.56 -9.06
N GLY A 88 2.68 -0.49 -9.73
CA GLY A 88 1.46 -1.23 -9.40
C GLY A 88 1.70 -2.72 -9.51
N LEU A 89 0.95 -3.50 -8.73
CA LEU A 89 1.05 -4.95 -8.69
C LEU A 89 -0.08 -5.60 -9.50
N TYR A 90 0.25 -6.55 -10.36
CA TYR A 90 -0.68 -7.17 -11.31
C TYR A 90 -0.73 -8.70 -11.13
N VAL A 91 -1.92 -9.30 -11.26
CA VAL A 91 -2.05 -10.77 -11.30
C VAL A 91 -1.64 -11.32 -12.67
N GLY A 92 -0.87 -12.41 -12.67
CA GLY A 92 -0.45 -13.14 -13.88
C GLY A 92 -1.31 -14.37 -14.23
N VAL A 93 -2.28 -14.66 -13.37
CA VAL A 93 -3.26 -15.76 -13.47
C VAL A 93 -4.64 -15.24 -13.05
N ASP A 94 -5.70 -15.96 -13.42
CA ASP A 94 -7.05 -15.70 -12.91
C ASP A 94 -7.14 -16.11 -11.43
N VAL A 95 -7.88 -15.35 -10.61
CA VAL A 95 -8.11 -15.61 -9.17
C VAL A 95 -9.61 -15.54 -8.89
N GLU A 96 -10.18 -16.58 -8.28
CA GLU A 96 -11.61 -16.63 -7.90
C GLU A 96 -11.91 -15.80 -6.64
N GLU A 97 -13.14 -15.31 -6.47
CA GLU A 97 -13.57 -14.60 -5.26
C GLU A 97 -13.30 -15.41 -3.97
N GLY A 98 -12.57 -14.79 -3.03
CA GLY A 98 -12.18 -15.38 -1.75
C GLY A 98 -10.86 -16.14 -1.74
N ASP A 99 -10.27 -16.45 -2.90
CA ASP A 99 -8.98 -17.15 -3.00
C ASP A 99 -7.78 -16.24 -2.68
N LEU A 100 -6.65 -16.86 -2.31
CA LEU A 100 -5.43 -16.16 -1.93
C LEU A 100 -4.69 -15.61 -3.16
N ILE A 101 -4.36 -14.31 -3.11
CA ILE A 101 -3.66 -13.61 -4.20
C ILE A 101 -2.14 -13.89 -4.19
N SER A 102 -1.56 -14.16 -3.01
CA SER A 102 -0.12 -14.38 -2.85
C SER A 102 0.20 -15.47 -1.83
N TYR A 103 1.49 -15.80 -1.73
CA TYR A 103 2.00 -16.46 -0.55
C TYR A 103 1.85 -15.60 0.71
N PRO A 104 1.62 -16.23 1.87
CA PRO A 104 1.51 -15.49 3.12
C PRO A 104 2.82 -14.91 3.63
N ASP A 105 2.69 -13.80 4.36
CA ASP A 105 3.75 -12.80 4.52
C ASP A 105 3.86 -12.29 6.00
N ILE A 106 4.60 -11.20 6.29
CA ILE A 106 4.95 -10.79 7.67
C ILE A 106 4.59 -9.34 8.06
N CYS A 107 4.38 -9.09 9.35
CA CYS A 107 4.14 -7.77 9.93
C CYS A 107 5.19 -7.36 10.96
N ILE A 108 5.63 -6.10 10.98
CA ILE A 108 6.64 -5.60 11.91
C ILE A 108 6.11 -4.33 12.59
N ASN A 109 5.65 -4.48 13.83
CA ASN A 109 5.13 -3.37 14.61
C ASN A 109 6.24 -2.34 14.91
N LEU A 110 6.00 -1.08 14.57
CA LEU A 110 6.70 0.05 15.19
C LEU A 110 5.90 0.47 16.43
N LEU A 111 6.59 0.63 17.56
CA LEU A 111 5.97 0.86 18.87
C LEU A 111 6.29 2.27 19.39
N ASP A 112 5.29 3.01 19.86
CA ASP A 112 5.43 4.32 20.52
C ASP A 112 6.28 5.34 19.73
N MET A 113 6.04 5.43 18.41
CA MET A 113 6.75 6.33 17.50
C MET A 113 6.40 7.80 17.74
N GLU A 114 7.32 8.60 18.30
CA GLU A 114 7.06 10.02 18.65
C GLU A 114 6.75 10.94 17.45
N HIS A 115 7.07 10.53 16.22
CA HIS A 115 6.99 11.37 15.04
C HIS A 115 6.38 10.61 13.86
N LYS A 116 5.54 11.29 13.07
CA LYS A 116 5.26 10.84 11.69
C LYS A 116 6.57 10.72 10.92
N THR A 117 6.76 9.58 10.27
CA THR A 117 7.88 9.31 9.35
C THR A 117 7.32 8.73 8.06
N VAL A 118 8.15 8.45 7.05
CA VAL A 118 7.67 7.73 5.86
C VAL A 118 6.99 6.39 6.19
N ALA A 119 7.22 5.81 7.38
CA ALA A 119 6.47 4.65 7.84
C ALA A 119 4.95 4.91 7.96
N SER A 120 4.50 6.08 8.41
CA SER A 120 3.08 6.36 8.67
C SER A 120 2.24 6.52 7.40
N GLU A 121 2.89 6.58 6.24
CA GLU A 121 2.22 6.58 4.93
C GLU A 121 2.01 5.16 4.38
N TYR A 122 2.62 4.16 5.02
CA TYR A 122 2.65 2.76 4.61
C TYR A 122 2.29 1.76 5.74
N SER A 123 2.02 2.26 6.94
CA SER A 123 1.59 1.50 8.10
C SER A 123 0.08 1.26 8.09
N TRP A 124 -0.35 0.11 8.61
CA TRP A 124 -1.76 -0.28 8.62
C TRP A 124 -2.39 -0.15 10.01
N SER A 125 -3.70 -0.36 10.15
CA SER A 125 -4.33 -0.23 11.47
C SER A 125 -3.87 -1.37 12.39
N SER A 126 -3.43 -1.04 13.61
CA SER A 126 -3.00 -2.04 14.57
C SER A 126 -4.10 -3.06 14.92
N SER A 127 -5.35 -2.62 14.94
CA SER A 127 -6.54 -3.44 15.12
C SER A 127 -6.93 -4.26 13.88
N GLN A 128 -6.38 -3.97 12.70
CA GLN A 128 -6.46 -4.93 11.58
C GLN A 128 -5.50 -6.09 11.83
N ILE A 129 -4.33 -5.89 12.45
CA ILE A 129 -3.34 -6.96 12.65
C ILE A 129 -3.65 -7.85 13.87
N GLY A 130 -4.37 -7.31 14.87
CA GLY A 130 -4.41 -7.86 16.23
C GLY A 130 -3.19 -7.45 17.07
N SER A 131 -2.71 -6.22 16.86
CA SER A 131 -1.47 -5.67 17.44
C SER A 131 -1.68 -4.47 18.37
N GLU A 132 -2.93 -4.02 18.52
CA GLU A 132 -3.35 -2.85 19.28
C GLU A 132 -3.06 -2.90 20.81
N PHE A 133 -2.52 -4.02 21.30
CA PHE A 133 -2.17 -4.24 22.71
C PHE A 133 -0.65 -4.35 22.97
N GLU A 134 0.21 -4.25 21.96
CA GLU A 134 1.67 -4.40 22.13
C GLU A 134 2.36 -3.11 22.66
N ALA A 135 1.76 -1.92 22.47
CA ALA A 135 2.26 -0.63 23.01
C ALA A 135 1.13 0.43 23.13
N MET A 136 1.44 1.70 23.45
CA MET A 136 0.44 2.79 23.50
C MET A 136 0.08 3.30 22.11
N SER A 137 1.05 3.34 21.21
CA SER A 137 0.88 3.59 19.78
C SER A 137 1.57 2.46 19.02
N VAL A 138 0.88 1.90 18.03
CA VAL A 138 1.36 0.75 17.26
C VAL A 138 1.09 1.05 15.79
N ASP A 139 2.17 1.19 15.01
CA ASP A 139 2.15 1.40 13.56
C ASP A 139 2.80 0.17 12.88
N PRO A 140 2.02 -0.86 12.50
CA PRO A 140 2.54 -2.03 11.82
C PRO A 140 3.07 -1.71 10.43
N LEU A 141 4.40 -1.72 10.30
CA LEU A 141 5.11 -1.74 9.03
C LEU A 141 5.24 -3.15 8.54
N CYS A 142 4.57 -3.42 7.44
CA CYS A 142 4.43 -4.73 6.88
C CYS A 142 4.30 -4.43 5.39
N SER A 143 5.16 -4.98 4.52
CA SER A 143 5.60 -4.31 3.29
C SER A 143 5.92 -5.31 2.16
N GLY A 144 5.53 -5.16 0.89
CA GLY A 144 5.36 -6.32 -0.03
C GLY A 144 4.03 -6.20 -0.82
N LEU A 145 3.00 -7.02 -0.57
CA LEU A 145 1.62 -6.84 -1.11
C LEU A 145 0.98 -5.45 -0.86
N GLY A 146 0.28 -5.22 0.28
CA GLY A 146 -0.41 -3.97 0.67
C GLY A 146 0.43 -2.68 0.81
N MET A 147 1.60 -2.62 0.19
CA MET A 147 2.50 -1.46 0.01
C MET A 147 2.98 -1.35 -1.45
N LEU A 148 2.72 -2.37 -2.28
CA LEU A 148 2.82 -2.34 -3.75
C LEU A 148 1.45 -2.28 -4.45
N THR A 149 0.37 -2.69 -3.77
CA THR A 149 -0.99 -2.49 -4.28
C THR A 149 -1.44 -1.05 -4.03
N ASN A 150 -1.87 -0.39 -5.10
CA ASN A 150 -2.44 0.95 -5.03
C ASN A 150 -3.87 0.94 -4.46
N CYS A 151 -4.46 2.12 -4.28
CA CYS A 151 -5.88 2.27 -3.95
C CYS A 151 -6.58 3.10 -5.03
N HIS A 152 -7.73 2.62 -5.50
CA HIS A 152 -8.59 3.31 -6.46
C HIS A 152 -10.05 2.96 -6.15
N GLY A 153 -10.86 3.95 -5.74
CA GLY A 153 -12.17 3.75 -5.09
C GLY A 153 -13.06 2.72 -5.80
N GLY A 154 -13.36 2.93 -7.08
CA GLY A 154 -14.22 2.03 -7.85
C GLY A 154 -13.58 0.74 -8.38
N LEU A 155 -12.31 0.45 -8.07
CA LEU A 155 -11.61 -0.75 -8.59
C LEU A 155 -11.11 -1.75 -7.55
N ILE A 156 -11.28 -1.46 -6.24
CA ILE A 156 -10.89 -2.35 -5.13
C ILE A 156 -11.28 -3.81 -5.42
N ASN A 157 -10.30 -4.70 -5.53
CA ASN A 157 -10.44 -6.12 -5.89
C ASN A 157 -9.69 -7.07 -4.96
N ALA A 158 -8.88 -6.52 -4.04
CA ALA A 158 -8.10 -7.26 -3.06
C ALA A 158 -8.47 -6.79 -1.65
N GLU A 159 -8.59 -7.72 -0.70
CA GLU A 159 -8.86 -7.40 0.70
C GLU A 159 -7.99 -8.21 1.69
N ASN A 160 -7.91 -7.70 2.91
CA ASN A 160 -7.03 -8.21 3.96
C ASN A 160 -7.64 -9.43 4.67
N ALA A 161 -6.89 -10.54 4.72
CA ALA A 161 -7.22 -11.81 5.37
C ALA A 161 -6.20 -12.19 6.48
N GLU A 162 -6.59 -13.10 7.39
CA GLU A 162 -6.17 -13.16 8.80
C GLU A 162 -4.67 -13.26 9.14
N THR A 163 -4.23 -12.60 10.23
CA THR A 163 -2.86 -12.72 10.79
C THR A 163 -2.77 -13.90 11.74
N LYS A 164 -1.60 -14.54 11.83
CA LYS A 164 -1.25 -15.45 12.93
C LYS A 164 -0.20 -14.83 13.86
N TYR A 165 -0.54 -14.80 15.14
CA TYR A 165 0.38 -14.49 16.24
C TYR A 165 1.01 -15.79 16.78
N ASP A 166 2.28 -16.02 16.48
CA ASP A 166 3.05 -17.14 17.05
C ASP A 166 4.55 -16.82 17.18
N GLY A 167 5.32 -17.70 17.80
CA GLY A 167 6.76 -17.47 18.04
C GLY A 167 7.69 -17.83 16.89
N GLY A 168 7.18 -18.08 15.67
CA GLY A 168 7.96 -18.64 14.56
C GLY A 168 8.55 -20.02 14.88
N GLY A 169 7.94 -20.77 15.80
CA GLY A 169 8.49 -22.00 16.38
C GLY A 169 9.58 -21.79 17.46
N LEU A 170 9.96 -20.55 17.78
CA LEU A 170 11.05 -20.23 18.72
C LEU A 170 10.57 -20.08 20.17
N HIS A 171 10.92 -21.05 21.00
CA HIS A 171 10.69 -20.98 22.45
C HIS A 171 11.64 -19.97 23.16
N ARG A 172 11.06 -19.00 23.87
CA ARG A 172 11.75 -17.82 24.46
C ARG A 172 12.90 -18.14 25.44
N SER A 173 12.89 -19.30 26.13
CA SER A 173 13.96 -19.64 27.08
C SER A 173 15.11 -20.48 26.53
N THR A 174 15.02 -20.96 25.28
CA THR A 174 16.00 -21.92 24.70
C THR A 174 16.59 -21.47 23.37
N HIS A 175 15.97 -20.52 22.67
CA HIS A 175 16.42 -20.04 21.36
C HIS A 175 16.79 -18.56 21.43
N ALA A 176 18.06 -18.23 21.18
CA ALA A 176 18.55 -16.85 21.22
C ALA A 176 17.91 -15.91 20.17
N GLY A 177 17.31 -16.47 19.12
CA GLY A 177 16.53 -15.72 18.13
C GLY A 177 15.10 -15.37 18.55
N ALA A 178 14.60 -15.90 19.68
CA ALA A 178 13.25 -15.62 20.15
C ALA A 178 13.15 -14.17 20.67
N GLY A 179 12.51 -13.28 19.90
CA GLY A 179 12.53 -11.83 20.12
C GLY A 179 13.46 -11.06 19.16
N ALA A 180 14.20 -11.75 18.29
CA ALA A 180 14.87 -11.15 17.14
C ALA A 180 13.99 -11.14 15.87
N ILE A 181 12.85 -11.83 15.90
CA ILE A 181 11.83 -11.87 14.84
C ILE A 181 10.51 -11.29 15.34
N THR A 182 9.68 -10.83 14.40
CA THR A 182 8.27 -10.55 14.66
C THR A 182 7.49 -11.81 15.05
N TYR A 183 6.40 -11.59 15.80
CA TYR A 183 5.41 -12.60 16.14
C TYR A 183 4.18 -12.53 15.21
N TYR A 184 4.09 -11.50 14.35
CA TYR A 184 2.98 -11.25 13.43
C TYR A 184 3.34 -11.67 12.01
N HIS A 185 2.64 -12.67 11.49
CA HIS A 185 2.95 -13.30 10.21
C HIS A 185 1.82 -14.20 9.71
N ASP A 186 1.97 -14.77 8.51
CA ASP A 186 0.94 -15.54 7.80
C ASP A 186 -0.26 -14.69 7.35
N TYR A 187 -0.06 -13.40 7.06
CA TYR A 187 -1.07 -12.58 6.39
C TYR A 187 -1.44 -13.15 5.06
N LYS A 188 -2.70 -12.97 4.71
CA LYS A 188 -3.14 -13.14 3.33
C LYS A 188 -3.76 -11.85 2.82
N THR A 189 -3.59 -11.57 1.55
CA THR A 189 -4.58 -10.80 0.80
C THR A 189 -5.38 -11.78 -0.05
N ARG A 190 -6.70 -11.68 -0.03
CA ARG A 190 -7.61 -12.50 -0.83
C ARG A 190 -8.36 -11.64 -1.83
N ALA A 191 -8.82 -12.24 -2.91
CA ALA A 191 -9.69 -11.58 -3.88
C ALA A 191 -11.04 -11.24 -3.23
N SER A 192 -11.51 -9.99 -3.37
CA SER A 192 -12.85 -9.57 -2.92
C SER A 192 -13.93 -9.75 -4.00
N LYS A 193 -13.52 -10.15 -5.21
CA LYS A 193 -14.31 -10.50 -6.40
C LYS A 193 -13.38 -11.20 -7.41
N ASP A 194 -13.91 -11.90 -8.40
CA ASP A 194 -13.10 -12.54 -9.44
C ASP A 194 -12.12 -11.55 -10.11
N ILE A 195 -10.84 -11.91 -10.16
CA ILE A 195 -9.76 -11.10 -10.74
C ILE A 195 -9.20 -11.80 -11.99
N PRO A 196 -9.46 -11.31 -13.22
CA PRO A 196 -8.91 -11.93 -14.42
C PRO A 196 -7.41 -11.62 -14.57
N ALA A 197 -6.69 -12.56 -15.17
CA ALA A 197 -5.26 -12.48 -15.45
C ALA A 197 -4.91 -11.17 -16.20
N GLY A 198 -3.92 -10.43 -15.69
CA GLY A 198 -3.50 -9.13 -16.21
C GLY A 198 -4.05 -7.92 -15.43
N SER A 199 -4.96 -8.10 -14.47
CA SER A 199 -5.53 -6.99 -13.67
C SER A 199 -4.54 -6.43 -12.65
N GLU A 200 -4.54 -5.11 -12.45
CA GLU A 200 -3.89 -4.46 -11.31
C GLU A 200 -4.67 -4.76 -10.01
N LEU A 201 -3.95 -4.89 -8.91
CA LEU A 201 -4.46 -5.16 -7.57
C LEU A 201 -4.64 -3.85 -6.81
N PHE A 202 -5.89 -3.57 -6.46
CA PHE A 202 -6.30 -2.39 -5.70
C PHE A 202 -6.90 -2.80 -4.36
N ILE A 203 -6.45 -2.15 -3.30
CA ILE A 203 -6.96 -2.33 -1.93
C ILE A 203 -7.42 -0.98 -1.36
N SER A 204 -8.38 -1.00 -0.44
CA SER A 204 -8.78 0.24 0.25
C SER A 204 -7.72 0.69 1.26
N TYR A 205 -7.29 1.95 1.15
CA TYR A 205 -6.54 2.66 2.20
C TYR A 205 -7.45 3.31 3.25
N GLY A 206 -8.78 3.24 3.07
CA GLY A 206 -9.76 4.03 3.80
C GLY A 206 -9.90 5.46 3.25
N GLU A 207 -11.14 5.97 3.19
CA GLU A 207 -11.43 7.27 2.58
C GLU A 207 -10.77 8.45 3.31
N ASP A 208 -10.66 8.35 4.64
CA ASP A 208 -9.93 9.30 5.50
C ASP A 208 -8.48 9.53 5.02
N TRP A 209 -7.84 8.53 4.39
CA TRP A 209 -6.49 8.68 3.84
C TRP A 209 -6.44 9.72 2.72
N PHE A 210 -7.44 9.73 1.84
CA PHE A 210 -7.57 10.71 0.76
C PHE A 210 -8.12 12.04 1.26
N LEU A 211 -9.19 12.01 2.06
CA LEU A 211 -9.85 13.21 2.58
C LEU A 211 -8.87 14.08 3.38
N SER A 212 -8.04 13.48 4.23
CA SER A 212 -6.98 14.19 4.97
C SER A 212 -5.82 14.72 4.12
N ARG A 213 -5.71 14.29 2.85
CA ARG A 213 -4.67 14.68 1.89
C ARG A 213 -5.20 15.50 0.69
N THR A 214 -6.47 15.95 0.74
CA THR A 214 -7.12 16.71 -0.35
C THR A 214 -6.34 17.97 -0.78
N ASN A 215 -5.56 18.59 0.11
CA ASN A 215 -4.69 19.73 -0.24
C ASN A 215 -3.48 19.37 -1.12
N ASP A 216 -3.00 18.13 -1.01
CA ASP A 216 -1.78 17.64 -1.67
C ASP A 216 -2.09 16.80 -2.91
N LEU A 217 -3.21 16.08 -2.89
CA LEU A 217 -3.66 15.17 -3.96
C LEU A 217 -4.83 15.72 -4.79
N GLY A 218 -5.50 16.78 -4.33
CA GLY A 218 -6.77 17.26 -4.88
C GLY A 218 -7.96 16.38 -4.51
N ASP A 219 -9.07 16.58 -5.21
CA ASP A 219 -10.32 15.84 -5.04
C ASP A 219 -10.25 14.46 -5.72
N VAL A 220 -9.51 13.52 -5.10
CA VAL A 220 -9.43 12.12 -5.56
C VAL A 220 -10.79 11.42 -5.40
N PRO A 221 -11.40 10.84 -6.45
CA PRO A 221 -12.71 10.20 -6.32
C PRO A 221 -12.72 8.94 -5.44
N LEU A 222 -13.78 8.82 -4.63
CA LEU A 222 -14.03 7.76 -3.65
C LEU A 222 -15.03 6.72 -4.19
N GLU A 223 -15.31 5.66 -3.43
CA GLU A 223 -16.18 4.56 -3.88
C GLU A 223 -17.61 5.05 -4.19
N GLU A 224 -18.19 5.90 -3.33
CA GLU A 224 -19.51 6.50 -3.57
C GLU A 224 -19.55 7.40 -4.83
N ASP A 225 -18.45 8.07 -5.18
CA ASP A 225 -18.39 8.93 -6.38
C ASP A 225 -18.51 8.11 -7.67
N PHE A 226 -17.89 6.93 -7.74
CA PHE A 226 -18.01 6.01 -8.88
C PHE A 226 -19.41 5.40 -8.98
N ILE A 227 -19.98 4.97 -7.85
CA ILE A 227 -21.36 4.47 -7.78
C ILE A 227 -22.35 5.54 -8.26
N PHE A 228 -22.14 6.80 -7.90
CA PHE A 228 -22.99 7.91 -8.35
C PHE A 228 -22.75 8.26 -9.84
N ALA A 229 -21.51 8.21 -10.33
CA ALA A 229 -21.20 8.41 -11.74
C ALA A 229 -21.85 7.34 -12.65
N ASP A 230 -21.88 6.08 -12.22
CA ASP A 230 -22.57 4.99 -12.94
C ASP A 230 -24.09 5.25 -13.02
N HIS A 231 -24.73 5.68 -11.92
CA HIS A 231 -26.15 6.07 -11.93
C HIS A 231 -26.44 7.26 -12.86
N VAL A 232 -25.53 8.24 -12.96
CA VAL A 232 -25.65 9.36 -13.90
C VAL A 232 -25.51 8.88 -15.34
N ALA A 233 -24.60 7.95 -15.63
CA ALA A 233 -24.47 7.34 -16.94
C ALA A 233 -25.74 6.56 -17.35
N ASP A 234 -26.37 5.83 -16.42
CA ASP A 234 -27.61 5.09 -16.67
C ASP A 234 -28.79 6.03 -16.98
N ALA A 235 -28.85 7.19 -16.31
CA ALA A 235 -29.83 8.23 -16.61
C ALA A 235 -29.59 8.87 -18.00
N LEU A 236 -28.34 9.14 -18.37
CA LEU A 236 -27.95 9.65 -19.69
C LEU A 236 -28.28 8.64 -20.80
N LYS A 237 -28.00 7.35 -20.59
CA LYS A 237 -28.40 6.27 -21.51
C LYS A 237 -29.93 6.16 -21.64
N SER A 238 -30.66 6.22 -20.53
CA SER A 238 -32.13 6.21 -20.53
C SER A 238 -32.72 7.40 -21.31
N TYR A 239 -32.05 8.56 -21.31
CA TYR A 239 -32.36 9.68 -22.19
C TYR A 239 -32.02 9.37 -23.66
N LYS A 240 -30.85 8.79 -23.96
CA LYS A 240 -30.43 8.39 -25.32
C LYS A 240 -31.44 7.44 -25.97
N ASP A 241 -31.88 6.42 -25.26
CA ASP A 241 -32.87 5.45 -25.77
C ASP A 241 -34.25 6.11 -26.03
N SER A 242 -34.68 6.99 -25.12
CA SER A 242 -36.00 7.67 -25.18
C SER A 242 -36.07 8.78 -26.25
N TYR A 243 -34.98 9.53 -26.42
CA TYR A 243 -34.96 10.80 -27.19
C TYR A 243 -33.86 10.88 -28.25
N GLY A 244 -32.77 10.11 -28.15
CA GLY A 244 -31.59 10.18 -29.01
C GLY A 244 -31.87 10.02 -30.50
N HIS A 245 -32.88 9.25 -30.87
CA HIS A 245 -33.34 9.10 -32.26
C HIS A 245 -34.12 10.32 -32.81
N LYS A 246 -34.25 11.40 -32.02
CA LYS A 246 -34.89 12.67 -32.37
C LYS A 246 -33.96 13.89 -32.19
N THR A 247 -32.81 13.72 -31.55
CA THR A 247 -31.83 14.78 -31.27
C THR A 247 -30.67 14.74 -32.26
N THR A 248 -29.94 15.86 -32.37
CA THR A 248 -28.63 15.92 -33.02
C THR A 248 -27.51 15.67 -31.99
N SER A 249 -26.27 15.44 -32.44
CA SER A 249 -25.10 15.43 -31.53
C SER A 249 -25.11 16.67 -30.65
N ASP A 250 -25.20 17.84 -31.27
CA ASP A 250 -25.23 19.17 -30.64
C ASP A 250 -26.23 19.27 -29.47
N ALA A 251 -27.37 18.55 -29.54
CA ALA A 251 -28.40 18.55 -28.52
C ALA A 251 -28.13 17.53 -27.40
N ASN A 252 -27.47 16.41 -27.70
CA ASN A 252 -26.97 15.47 -26.70
C ASN A 252 -25.78 16.06 -25.94
N ASP A 253 -24.88 16.77 -26.65
CA ASP A 253 -23.73 17.47 -26.09
C ASP A 253 -24.19 18.61 -25.16
N GLN A 254 -25.24 19.36 -25.52
CA GLN A 254 -25.90 20.34 -24.63
C GLN A 254 -26.54 19.70 -23.38
N VAL A 255 -27.05 18.46 -23.46
CA VAL A 255 -27.55 17.73 -22.29
C VAL A 255 -26.40 17.31 -21.39
N MET A 256 -25.26 16.89 -21.96
CA MET A 256 -24.07 16.55 -21.18
C MET A 256 -23.45 17.80 -20.51
N GLU A 257 -23.39 18.92 -21.22
CA GLU A 257 -22.98 20.22 -20.68
C GLU A 257 -23.90 20.65 -19.53
N LEU A 258 -25.21 20.51 -19.67
CA LEU A 258 -26.18 20.80 -18.61
C LEU A 258 -25.97 19.91 -17.37
N VAL A 259 -25.73 18.60 -17.54
CA VAL A 259 -25.47 17.68 -16.42
C VAL A 259 -24.15 18.05 -15.72
N ARG A 260 -23.05 18.28 -16.47
CA ARG A 260 -21.77 18.69 -15.88
C ARG A 260 -21.90 20.04 -15.14
N ASN A 261 -22.65 21.00 -15.68
CA ASN A 261 -22.93 22.28 -15.00
C ASN A 261 -23.77 22.14 -13.72
N ILE A 262 -24.72 21.19 -13.65
CA ILE A 262 -25.49 20.92 -12.42
C ILE A 262 -24.59 20.32 -11.35
N LEU A 263 -23.75 19.35 -11.72
CA LEU A 263 -22.82 18.67 -10.82
C LEU A 263 -21.74 19.61 -10.24
N ASP A 264 -21.28 20.59 -11.03
CA ASP A 264 -20.37 21.66 -10.58
C ASP A 264 -21.05 22.57 -9.54
N LEU A 265 -22.31 22.96 -9.77
CA LEU A 265 -23.11 23.77 -8.84
C LEU A 265 -23.42 23.05 -7.51
N GLU A 266 -23.52 21.72 -7.52
CA GLU A 266 -23.67 20.89 -6.30
C GLU A 266 -22.31 20.52 -5.65
N ALA A 267 -21.20 21.06 -6.17
CA ALA A 267 -19.83 20.86 -5.69
C ALA A 267 -19.35 19.38 -5.74
N THR A 268 -19.90 18.58 -6.65
CA THR A 268 -19.53 17.16 -6.86
C THR A 268 -18.28 17.02 -7.75
N SER A 269 -17.20 17.73 -7.40
CA SER A 269 -15.94 17.84 -8.15
C SER A 269 -15.28 16.49 -8.48
N ARG A 270 -15.50 15.47 -7.65
CA ARG A 270 -15.00 14.10 -7.81
C ARG A 270 -15.72 13.36 -8.94
N VAL A 271 -17.05 13.43 -8.95
CA VAL A 271 -17.93 12.84 -9.99
C VAL A 271 -17.61 13.42 -11.38
N LEU A 272 -17.31 14.72 -11.47
CA LEU A 272 -16.95 15.38 -12.74
C LEU A 272 -15.64 14.88 -13.39
N GLN A 273 -14.72 14.34 -12.59
CA GLN A 273 -13.47 13.73 -13.07
C GLN A 273 -13.68 12.30 -13.57
N ILE A 274 -14.74 11.63 -13.12
CA ILE A 274 -15.11 10.27 -13.52
C ILE A 274 -15.96 10.28 -14.80
N LEU A 275 -16.93 11.20 -14.87
CA LEU A 275 -17.89 11.25 -15.97
C LEU A 275 -17.22 11.58 -17.32
N PRO A 276 -17.70 11.00 -18.43
CA PRO A 276 -17.13 11.24 -19.74
C PRO A 276 -17.34 12.69 -20.19
N ASP A 277 -16.42 13.20 -21.02
CA ASP A 277 -16.54 14.55 -21.58
C ASP A 277 -17.54 14.63 -22.75
N THR A 278 -17.85 13.51 -23.40
CA THR A 278 -18.83 13.44 -24.51
C THR A 278 -20.01 12.53 -24.19
N PHE A 279 -21.15 12.78 -24.85
CA PHE A 279 -22.35 11.96 -24.69
C PHE A 279 -22.25 10.59 -25.40
N ASP A 280 -21.35 10.42 -26.38
CA ASP A 280 -21.15 9.14 -27.06
C ASP A 280 -20.28 8.17 -26.23
N ASP A 281 -19.41 8.67 -25.37
CA ASP A 281 -18.62 7.85 -24.45
C ASP A 281 -19.45 7.23 -23.30
N VAL A 282 -20.68 7.71 -23.07
CA VAL A 282 -21.61 7.15 -22.06
C VAL A 282 -21.87 5.67 -22.27
N GLU A 283 -21.93 5.19 -23.52
CA GLU A 283 -22.09 3.76 -23.80
C GLU A 283 -20.90 2.94 -23.29
N LYS A 284 -19.67 3.46 -23.41
CA LYS A 284 -18.45 2.79 -22.92
C LYS A 284 -18.40 2.74 -21.40
N VAL A 285 -18.90 3.79 -20.73
CA VAL A 285 -19.06 3.83 -19.27
C VAL A 285 -20.02 2.72 -18.82
N ILE A 286 -21.17 2.58 -19.49
CA ILE A 286 -22.15 1.53 -19.17
C ILE A 286 -21.66 0.12 -19.50
N GLU A 287 -20.82 -0.05 -20.52
CA GLU A 287 -20.24 -1.36 -20.86
C GLU A 287 -19.14 -1.83 -19.90
N ASN A 288 -18.40 -0.90 -19.28
CA ASN A 288 -17.20 -1.23 -18.49
C ASN A 288 -17.30 -0.91 -17.00
N GLY A 289 -18.26 -0.07 -16.59
CA GLY A 289 -18.26 0.66 -15.33
C GLY A 289 -17.35 1.89 -15.40
N SER A 290 -17.78 2.99 -14.80
CA SER A 290 -17.07 4.28 -14.84
C SER A 290 -15.63 4.18 -14.31
N ALA A 291 -15.41 3.35 -13.30
CA ALA A 291 -14.09 3.13 -12.71
C ALA A 291 -13.07 2.43 -13.65
N ARG A 292 -13.55 1.60 -14.60
CA ARG A 292 -12.70 1.06 -15.68
C ARG A 292 -12.61 2.00 -16.88
N TYR A 293 -13.65 2.79 -17.13
CA TYR A 293 -13.61 3.84 -18.14
C TYR A 293 -12.55 4.93 -17.81
N SER A 294 -12.44 5.33 -16.54
CA SER A 294 -11.38 6.25 -16.08
C SER A 294 -9.99 5.62 -16.04
N LEU A 295 -9.90 4.28 -16.01
CA LEU A 295 -8.64 3.54 -15.87
C LEU A 295 -8.59 2.30 -16.77
N PRO A 296 -8.63 2.46 -18.11
CA PRO A 296 -8.77 1.33 -19.05
C PRO A 296 -7.55 0.39 -19.04
N GLU A 297 -6.37 0.91 -18.69
CA GLU A 297 -5.11 0.16 -18.57
C GLU A 297 -4.97 -0.60 -17.23
N SER A 298 -6.03 -0.61 -16.39
CA SER A 298 -6.09 -1.40 -15.15
C SER A 298 -6.08 -2.92 -15.40
N ILE A 299 -6.20 -3.35 -16.66
CA ILE A 299 -5.92 -4.73 -17.09
C ILE A 299 -4.92 -4.67 -18.26
N ARG A 300 -3.72 -5.21 -18.05
CA ARG A 300 -2.64 -5.30 -19.06
C ARG A 300 -2.62 -6.70 -19.70
N SER A 301 -2.06 -6.83 -20.90
CA SER A 301 -1.81 -8.16 -21.47
C SER A 301 -0.66 -8.86 -20.74
N LEU A 302 -0.73 -10.20 -20.63
CA LEU A 302 0.36 -10.98 -20.02
C LEU A 302 1.70 -10.80 -20.75
N GLU A 303 1.69 -10.68 -22.09
CA GLU A 303 2.88 -10.37 -22.90
C GLU A 303 3.50 -9.01 -22.51
N TRP A 304 2.68 -8.01 -22.17
CA TRP A 304 3.17 -6.72 -21.69
C TRP A 304 3.78 -6.83 -20.29
N LEU A 305 3.16 -7.61 -19.39
CA LEU A 305 3.68 -7.85 -18.03
C LEU A 305 4.96 -8.70 -18.02
N GLU A 306 5.07 -9.70 -18.91
CA GLU A 306 6.28 -10.49 -19.13
C GLU A 306 7.44 -9.65 -19.69
N THR A 307 7.12 -8.57 -20.44
CA THR A 307 8.12 -7.69 -21.07
C THR A 307 8.54 -6.50 -20.19
N ASN A 308 7.60 -5.90 -19.47
CA ASN A 308 7.79 -4.63 -18.75
C ASN A 308 7.71 -4.77 -17.22
N GLY A 309 7.17 -5.88 -16.72
CA GLY A 309 7.03 -6.17 -15.30
C GLY A 309 8.18 -7.03 -14.75
N HIS A 310 8.16 -7.22 -13.43
CA HIS A 310 9.09 -8.06 -12.69
C HIS A 310 8.33 -9.04 -11.82
N CYS A 311 8.66 -10.33 -11.94
CA CYS A 311 8.02 -11.38 -11.16
C CYS A 311 8.42 -11.29 -9.67
N VAL A 312 7.43 -11.22 -8.76
CA VAL A 312 7.68 -11.08 -7.31
C VAL A 312 7.42 -12.35 -6.49
N ASP A 313 6.66 -13.31 -7.02
CA ASP A 313 6.21 -14.52 -6.29
C ASP A 313 7.25 -15.65 -6.19
N ASN A 314 8.49 -15.40 -6.60
CA ASN A 314 9.60 -16.37 -6.65
C ASN A 314 10.00 -16.95 -5.27
N MET A 315 9.47 -16.39 -4.18
CA MET A 315 9.75 -16.82 -2.81
C MET A 315 8.46 -16.94 -1.99
N LYS A 316 8.44 -17.90 -1.06
CA LYS A 316 7.42 -18.04 -0.01
C LYS A 316 8.07 -18.12 1.38
N VAL A 317 7.39 -17.61 2.39
CA VAL A 317 7.82 -17.74 3.79
C VAL A 317 7.48 -19.15 4.30
N GLY A 318 8.37 -19.77 5.08
CA GLY A 318 8.12 -21.07 5.72
C GLY A 318 8.99 -21.32 6.96
N PRO A 319 8.75 -22.39 7.73
CA PRO A 319 9.61 -22.77 8.85
C PRO A 319 11.03 -23.10 8.38
N SER A 320 12.05 -22.53 9.02
CA SER A 320 13.45 -22.73 8.65
C SER A 320 13.95 -24.13 9.04
N THR A 321 14.73 -24.76 8.16
CA THR A 321 15.42 -26.02 8.45
C THR A 321 16.67 -25.82 9.32
N ILE A 322 17.10 -24.57 9.54
CA ILE A 322 18.22 -24.22 10.41
C ILE A 322 17.71 -24.12 11.87
N PRO A 323 18.27 -24.89 12.83
CA PRO A 323 17.87 -24.81 14.23
C PRO A 323 17.94 -23.38 14.78
N ALA A 324 16.93 -23.00 15.56
CA ALA A 324 16.76 -21.67 16.17
C ALA A 324 16.61 -20.47 15.21
N ALA A 325 16.53 -20.68 13.88
CA ALA A 325 16.39 -19.58 12.90
C ALA A 325 14.95 -19.09 12.69
N GLY A 326 13.94 -19.83 13.17
CA GLY A 326 12.53 -19.44 13.08
C GLY A 326 11.94 -19.71 11.70
N ARG A 327 11.60 -18.65 10.95
CA ARG A 327 11.11 -18.73 9.56
C ARG A 327 12.20 -18.30 8.56
N GLY A 328 12.09 -18.74 7.32
CA GLY A 328 12.98 -18.38 6.23
C GLY A 328 12.23 -18.24 4.89
N ALA A 329 12.91 -17.70 3.88
CA ALA A 329 12.41 -17.62 2.52
C ALA A 329 12.82 -18.88 1.72
N PHE A 330 11.88 -19.43 0.96
CA PHE A 330 12.05 -20.62 0.13
C PHE A 330 11.66 -20.31 -1.30
N ALA A 331 12.47 -20.73 -2.28
CA ALA A 331 12.13 -20.57 -3.69
C ALA A 331 10.84 -21.35 -4.02
N THR A 332 9.95 -20.72 -4.79
CA THR A 332 8.66 -21.29 -5.21
C THR A 332 8.77 -22.02 -6.54
N ARG A 333 9.68 -21.54 -7.40
CA ARG A 333 10.04 -22.08 -8.71
C ARG A 333 11.57 -22.22 -8.84
N HIS A 334 12.06 -22.81 -9.93
CA HIS A 334 13.50 -22.83 -10.21
C HIS A 334 14.03 -21.43 -10.56
N ILE A 335 15.07 -20.97 -9.87
CA ILE A 335 15.76 -19.71 -10.12
C ILE A 335 17.15 -20.02 -10.68
N SER A 336 17.50 -19.41 -11.82
CA SER A 336 18.76 -19.61 -12.53
C SER A 336 19.92 -18.82 -11.89
N GLU A 337 21.16 -19.26 -12.13
CA GLU A 337 22.33 -18.45 -11.76
C GLU A 337 22.32 -17.11 -12.52
N GLY A 338 22.43 -16.00 -11.79
CA GLY A 338 22.45 -14.65 -12.35
C GLY A 338 21.07 -14.03 -12.64
N SER A 339 19.95 -14.73 -12.48
CA SER A 339 18.62 -14.10 -12.57
C SER A 339 18.22 -13.36 -11.29
N VAL A 340 17.36 -12.36 -11.42
CA VAL A 340 16.78 -11.63 -10.28
C VAL A 340 15.90 -12.58 -9.45
N ILE A 341 16.17 -12.67 -8.15
CA ILE A 341 15.38 -13.49 -7.21
C ILE A 341 14.04 -12.82 -6.90
N SER A 342 14.07 -11.52 -6.59
CA SER A 342 12.89 -10.73 -6.22
C SER A 342 13.19 -9.25 -6.40
N VAL A 343 12.15 -8.43 -6.59
CA VAL A 343 12.23 -6.97 -6.51
C VAL A 343 11.38 -6.49 -5.34
N SER A 344 11.83 -5.46 -4.66
CA SER A 344 11.23 -4.95 -3.42
C SER A 344 11.42 -3.42 -3.36
N PRO A 345 10.37 -2.65 -3.04
CA PRO A 345 10.49 -1.22 -2.78
C PRO A 345 11.27 -1.02 -1.47
N LEU A 346 12.09 0.03 -1.41
CA LEU A 346 13.03 0.22 -0.30
C LEU A 346 12.69 1.51 0.47
N LEU A 347 12.06 1.37 1.64
CA LEU A 347 11.84 2.53 2.52
C LEU A 347 13.14 2.96 3.19
N LEU A 348 13.43 4.26 3.11
CA LEU A 348 14.65 4.89 3.65
C LEU A 348 14.39 5.50 5.03
N PHE A 349 15.11 5.00 6.04
CA PHE A 349 14.97 5.45 7.42
C PHE A 349 16.28 5.95 8.01
N HIS A 350 16.26 7.15 8.61
CA HIS A 350 17.34 7.57 9.48
C HIS A 350 17.26 6.79 10.80
N ARG A 351 18.36 6.11 11.19
CA ARG A 351 18.38 5.16 12.32
C ARG A 351 17.82 5.70 13.66
N LYS A 352 17.84 7.02 13.88
CA LYS A 352 17.21 7.67 15.05
C LYS A 352 15.74 7.31 15.23
N HIS A 353 14.99 7.08 14.14
CA HIS A 353 13.57 6.72 14.18
C HIS A 353 13.33 5.31 14.74
N PHE A 354 14.37 4.49 14.86
CA PHE A 354 14.30 3.14 15.44
C PHE A 354 14.92 3.06 16.84
N VAL A 355 15.05 4.19 17.55
CA VAL A 355 15.40 4.23 18.97
C VAL A 355 14.12 4.48 19.77
N MET A 356 13.87 3.68 20.79
CA MET A 356 12.82 3.91 21.79
C MET A 356 13.47 4.49 23.05
N GLU A 357 13.01 5.64 23.54
CA GLU A 357 13.44 6.22 24.81
C GLU A 357 12.38 5.98 25.88
N TYR A 358 12.79 5.57 27.08
CA TYR A 358 11.88 5.38 28.22
C TYR A 358 12.03 6.52 29.23
N GLY A 359 11.01 6.73 30.07
CA GLY A 359 10.97 7.82 31.06
C GLY A 359 12.04 7.76 32.17
N ASP A 360 12.88 6.74 32.22
CA ASP A 360 14.07 6.64 33.07
C ASP A 360 15.37 7.07 32.37
N GLY A 361 15.31 7.41 31.07
CA GLY A 361 16.46 7.76 30.23
C GLY A 361 17.17 6.55 29.61
N SER A 362 16.63 5.33 29.73
CA SER A 362 17.13 4.17 29.00
C SER A 362 16.69 4.20 27.53
N GLN A 363 17.47 3.56 26.66
CA GLN A 363 17.20 3.47 25.21
C GLN A 363 17.22 2.01 24.74
N ASN A 364 16.19 1.60 23.99
CA ASN A 364 16.16 0.34 23.23
C ASN A 364 16.10 0.62 21.72
N GLN A 365 16.13 -0.43 20.90
CA GLN A 365 15.94 -0.34 19.45
C GLN A 365 14.66 -1.06 19.01
N GLN A 366 13.93 -0.48 18.05
CA GLN A 366 12.75 -1.09 17.43
C GLN A 366 13.11 -2.42 16.79
N LEU A 367 12.18 -3.39 16.83
CA LEU A 367 12.34 -4.71 16.19
C LEU A 367 12.60 -4.60 14.68
N ALA A 368 12.03 -3.58 14.02
CA ALA A 368 12.31 -3.23 12.63
C ALA A 368 13.80 -3.04 12.29
N THR A 369 14.66 -2.76 13.28
CA THR A 369 16.12 -2.69 13.10
C THR A 369 16.71 -4.00 12.58
N ASN A 370 16.10 -5.16 12.88
CA ASN A 370 16.58 -6.47 12.42
C ASN A 370 16.28 -6.74 10.93
N TYR A 371 15.34 -5.98 10.35
CA TYR A 371 14.92 -6.08 8.94
C TYR A 371 15.62 -5.03 8.05
N CYS A 372 16.54 -4.26 8.64
CA CYS A 372 17.28 -3.18 8.00
C CYS A 372 18.61 -3.62 7.37
N LEU A 373 18.78 -3.36 6.08
CA LEU A 373 20.10 -3.38 5.41
C LEU A 373 20.85 -2.07 5.72
N GLY A 374 21.65 -2.06 6.78
CA GLY A 374 22.45 -0.91 7.20
C GLY A 374 23.95 -1.08 6.98
N HIS A 375 24.63 -0.07 6.42
CA HIS A 375 26.09 -0.08 6.33
C HIS A 375 26.74 1.31 6.53
N PRO A 376 27.78 1.47 7.38
CA PRO A 376 28.47 2.75 7.61
C PRO A 376 29.18 3.38 6.41
N GLN A 377 29.20 2.70 5.25
CA GLN A 377 29.79 3.18 4.00
C GLN A 377 28.79 3.14 2.83
N SER A 378 27.48 2.95 3.08
CA SER A 378 26.49 2.97 2.00
C SER A 378 26.38 4.37 1.38
N THR A 379 26.48 4.43 0.06
CA THR A 379 26.47 5.68 -0.75
C THR A 379 25.07 6.17 -1.09
N TRP A 380 24.04 5.35 -0.85
CA TRP A 380 22.62 5.72 -0.97
C TRP A 380 22.19 6.80 0.03
N LEU A 381 23.07 7.08 0.99
CA LEU A 381 22.83 7.91 2.13
C LEU A 381 23.63 9.19 1.91
N ALA A 382 22.97 10.19 1.33
CA ALA A 382 23.56 11.51 1.18
C ALA A 382 24.11 11.96 2.55
N ARG A 383 25.38 12.37 2.58
CA ARG A 383 25.88 13.12 3.71
C ARG A 383 25.24 14.50 3.65
N ASP A 384 24.30 14.77 4.55
CA ASP A 384 24.12 16.13 5.05
C ASP A 384 25.51 16.62 5.50
N GLN A 385 25.99 17.70 4.89
CA GLN A 385 27.22 18.40 5.28
C GLN A 385 26.88 19.61 6.14
#